data_AF-A0A1S1J7Z2-F1
#
_entry.id   AF-A0A1S1J7Z2-F1
#
_cell.length_a   1.000
_cell.length_b   1.000
_cell.length_c   1.000
_cell.angle_alpha   90.00
_cell.angle_beta   90.00
_cell.angle_gamma   90.00
#
_symmetry.space_group_name_H-M   'P 1'
#
loop_
_entity.id
_entity.type
_entity.pdbx_description
1 polymer ?
#
loop_
_entity_poly.entity_id
_entity_poly.type
_entity_poly.pdbx_seq_one_letter_code
_entity_poly.pdbx_strand_id
1 'polypeptide(L)'
;MIYDSLDTIPYKTFLKIVDTGNLQLLSPTETDEEVLINTWAAIYEEHENRENATPQGKKLFRISKEIESLEYQLKVVLFSCDALKFAYDEDLDQLLTVEYGFILRTTDEVVYYEDIAQIERESNAFKVKIGVLKQHLPKIESGQQYTIDDIMASYCSILGFHIGDFNAITYNAYFGYEKQVNAKIEAIKKQETTKKK
;
A
#
# COMPACT_ATOMS: atom_id res chain seq x y z
N MET A 1 19.66 -17.38 -18.01
CA MET A 1 18.57 -16.54 -18.53
C MET A 1 18.06 -15.76 -17.35
N ILE A 2 18.16 -14.43 -17.37
CA ILE A 2 17.73 -13.57 -16.26
C ILE A 2 16.37 -12.99 -16.64
N TYR A 3 15.43 -12.93 -15.70
CA TYR A 3 14.22 -12.14 -15.85
C TYR A 3 14.57 -10.68 -15.67
N ASP A 4 14.44 -9.89 -16.72
CA ASP A 4 14.94 -8.52 -16.83
C ASP A 4 13.85 -7.46 -17.09
N SER A 5 12.60 -7.89 -17.24
CA SER A 5 11.46 -7.02 -17.57
C SER A 5 10.13 -7.63 -17.10
N LEU A 6 9.08 -6.80 -17.03
CA LEU A 6 7.71 -7.27 -16.75
C LEU A 6 7.14 -8.18 -17.85
N ASP A 7 7.74 -8.18 -19.04
CA ASP A 7 7.37 -9.10 -20.12
C ASP A 7 7.92 -10.50 -19.94
N THR A 8 9.05 -10.66 -19.24
CA THR A 8 9.75 -11.96 -19.11
C THR A 8 9.52 -12.61 -17.75
N ILE A 9 9.34 -11.83 -16.68
CA ILE A 9 9.16 -12.38 -15.33
C ILE A 9 7.76 -13.00 -15.13
N PRO A 10 7.66 -14.26 -14.65
CA PRO A 10 6.37 -14.82 -14.24
C PRO A 10 5.77 -14.05 -13.06
N TYR A 11 4.46 -13.81 -13.10
CA TYR A 11 3.75 -13.00 -12.09
C TYR A 11 3.91 -13.59 -10.67
N LYS A 12 3.81 -14.92 -10.54
CA LYS A 12 4.02 -15.60 -9.25
C LYS A 12 5.45 -15.45 -8.74
N THR A 13 6.44 -15.41 -9.64
CA THR A 13 7.84 -15.17 -9.28
C THR A 13 8.04 -13.73 -8.80
N PHE A 14 7.46 -12.76 -9.50
CA PHE A 14 7.46 -11.35 -9.09
C PHE A 14 6.91 -11.19 -7.67
N LEU A 15 5.72 -11.73 -7.38
CA LEU A 15 5.11 -11.66 -6.05
C LEU A 15 5.98 -12.31 -4.96
N LYS A 16 6.57 -13.48 -5.24
CA LYS A 16 7.49 -14.13 -4.30
C LYS A 16 8.71 -13.28 -3.99
N ILE A 17 9.27 -12.57 -4.97
CA ILE A 17 10.41 -11.66 -4.75
C ILE A 17 9.97 -10.49 -3.86
N VAL A 18 8.79 -9.90 -4.12
CA VAL A 18 8.23 -8.83 -3.27
C VAL A 18 8.03 -9.31 -1.83
N ASP A 19 7.50 -10.51 -1.64
CA ASP A 19 7.19 -11.05 -0.30
C ASP A 19 8.45 -11.47 0.49
N THR A 20 9.45 -12.03 -0.20
CA THR A 20 10.61 -12.66 0.46
C THR A 20 11.90 -11.85 0.38
N GLY A 21 11.97 -10.86 -0.51
CA GLY A 21 13.20 -10.15 -0.84
C GLY A 21 14.26 -11.01 -1.55
N ASN A 22 13.95 -12.25 -1.94
CA ASN A 22 14.93 -13.16 -2.53
C ASN A 22 15.17 -12.89 -4.02
N LEU A 23 16.16 -12.05 -4.32
CA LEU A 23 16.52 -11.66 -5.69
C LEU A 23 17.09 -12.80 -6.55
N GLN A 24 17.55 -13.90 -5.95
CA GLN A 24 18.03 -15.06 -6.70
C GLN A 24 16.93 -15.71 -7.53
N LEU A 25 15.66 -15.43 -7.25
CA LEU A 25 14.54 -15.89 -8.07
C LEU A 25 14.47 -15.23 -9.46
N LEU A 26 15.24 -14.16 -9.71
CA LEU A 26 15.35 -13.53 -11.03
C LEU A 26 16.22 -14.34 -11.99
N SER A 27 17.05 -15.25 -11.49
CA SER A 27 17.97 -16.03 -12.32
C SER A 27 18.01 -17.49 -11.86
N PRO A 28 17.81 -18.46 -12.76
CA PRO A 28 17.97 -19.88 -12.43
C PRO A 28 19.44 -20.28 -12.21
N THR A 29 20.38 -19.37 -12.46
CA THR A 29 21.83 -19.59 -12.32
C THR A 29 22.40 -18.59 -11.34
N GLU A 30 23.45 -19.00 -10.63
CA GLU A 30 24.20 -18.11 -9.74
C GLU A 30 24.65 -16.86 -10.51
N THR A 31 24.16 -15.71 -10.05
CA THR A 31 24.34 -14.42 -10.70
C THR A 31 24.81 -13.44 -9.64
N ASP A 32 25.67 -12.51 -10.05
CA ASP A 32 26.18 -11.45 -9.18
C ASP A 32 25.03 -10.67 -8.53
N GLU A 33 25.11 -10.48 -7.21
CA GLU A 33 24.11 -9.80 -6.42
C GLU A 33 23.90 -8.35 -6.88
N GLU A 34 24.97 -7.65 -7.29
CA GLU A 34 24.85 -6.26 -7.77
C GLU A 34 24.06 -6.19 -9.08
N VAL A 35 24.23 -7.16 -9.97
CA VAL A 35 23.45 -7.27 -11.21
C VAL A 35 21.98 -7.53 -10.87
N LEU A 36 21.70 -8.46 -9.95
CA LEU A 36 20.34 -8.78 -9.54
C LEU A 36 19.62 -7.59 -8.89
N ILE A 37 20.31 -6.81 -8.05
CA ILE A 37 19.78 -5.58 -7.43
C ILE A 37 19.39 -4.57 -8.50
N ASN A 38 20.29 -4.30 -9.45
CA ASN A 38 20.04 -3.32 -10.50
C ASN A 38 18.90 -3.77 -11.44
N THR A 39 18.87 -5.06 -11.80
CA THR A 39 17.79 -5.62 -12.60
C THR A 39 16.45 -5.55 -11.87
N TRP A 40 16.40 -5.91 -10.59
CA TRP A 40 15.18 -5.82 -9.80
C TRP A 40 14.68 -4.38 -9.68
N ALA A 41 15.58 -3.44 -9.40
CA ALA A 41 15.23 -2.03 -9.28
C ALA A 41 14.56 -1.51 -10.56
N ALA A 42 15.10 -1.86 -11.73
CA ALA A 42 14.50 -1.48 -13.02
C ALA A 42 13.12 -2.10 -13.23
N ILE A 43 12.95 -3.39 -12.94
CA ILE A 43 11.64 -4.09 -13.06
C ILE A 43 10.62 -3.48 -12.09
N TYR A 44 11.02 -3.20 -10.85
CA TYR A 44 10.13 -2.65 -9.84
C TYR A 44 9.74 -1.20 -10.15
N GLU A 45 10.65 -0.40 -10.70
CA GLU A 45 10.36 0.94 -11.20
C GLU A 45 9.35 0.89 -12.37
N GLU A 46 9.49 -0.07 -13.29
CA GLU A 46 8.50 -0.28 -14.36
C GLU A 46 7.09 -0.60 -13.79
N HIS A 47 7.06 -1.43 -12.75
CA HIS A 47 5.83 -1.77 -12.02
C HIS A 47 5.20 -0.53 -11.36
N GLU A 48 5.98 0.22 -10.58
CA GLU A 48 5.49 1.43 -9.91
C GLU A 48 4.97 2.46 -10.91
N ASN A 49 5.69 2.67 -12.01
CA ASN A 49 5.25 3.58 -13.06
C ASN A 49 3.91 3.17 -13.66
N ARG A 50 3.63 1.87 -13.78
CA ARG A 50 2.35 1.37 -14.28
C ARG A 50 1.21 1.54 -13.29
N GLU A 51 1.41 1.13 -12.04
CA GLU A 51 0.45 1.30 -10.93
C GLU A 51 0.11 2.78 -10.74
N ASN A 52 1.16 3.61 -10.58
CA ASN A 52 1.06 5.04 -10.35
C ASN A 52 0.68 5.83 -11.61
N ALA A 53 0.70 5.27 -12.82
CA ALA A 53 0.20 5.96 -14.01
C ALA A 53 -1.33 6.06 -14.01
N THR A 54 -2.03 5.12 -13.36
CA THR A 54 -3.50 5.12 -13.37
C THR A 54 -4.08 6.19 -12.43
N PRO A 55 -5.20 6.86 -12.78
CA PRO A 55 -5.85 7.81 -11.88
C PRO A 55 -6.24 7.20 -10.51
N GLN A 56 -6.56 5.90 -10.49
CA GLN A 56 -6.86 5.16 -9.27
C GLN A 56 -5.59 4.88 -8.45
N GLY A 57 -4.50 4.43 -9.08
CA GLY A 57 -3.22 4.21 -8.39
C GLY A 57 -2.65 5.48 -7.78
N LYS A 58 -2.66 6.62 -8.51
CA LYS A 58 -2.28 7.93 -7.93
C LYS A 58 -3.12 8.30 -6.71
N LYS A 59 -4.43 8.06 -6.78
CA LYS A 59 -5.34 8.32 -5.67
C LYS A 59 -5.01 7.42 -4.47
N LEU A 60 -4.76 6.13 -4.72
CA LEU A 60 -4.43 5.14 -3.70
C LEU A 60 -3.11 5.45 -3.01
N PHE A 61 -2.07 5.74 -3.80
CA PHE A 61 -0.76 6.16 -3.31
C PHE A 61 -0.86 7.42 -2.46
N ARG A 62 -1.61 8.44 -2.92
CA ARG A 62 -1.82 9.68 -2.15
C ARG A 62 -2.52 9.43 -0.82
N ILE A 63 -3.57 8.59 -0.81
CA ILE A 63 -4.29 8.24 0.43
C ILE A 63 -3.36 7.48 1.38
N SER A 64 -2.57 6.54 0.87
CA SER A 64 -1.63 5.75 1.68
C SER A 64 -0.55 6.63 2.29
N LYS A 65 0.05 7.53 1.50
CA LYS A 65 1.00 8.53 1.97
C LYS A 65 0.40 9.45 3.04
N GLU A 66 -0.85 9.88 2.87
CA GLU A 66 -1.53 10.71 3.86
C GLU A 66 -1.78 9.94 5.17
N ILE A 67 -2.18 8.67 5.08
CA ILE A 67 -2.33 7.79 6.26
C ILE A 67 -1.00 7.67 7.00
N GLU A 68 0.08 7.34 6.30
CA GLU A 68 1.39 7.13 6.91
C GLU A 68 1.93 8.41 7.57
N SER A 69 1.76 9.55 6.90
CA SER A 69 2.09 10.87 7.47
C SER A 69 1.31 11.13 8.76
N LEU A 70 -0.01 10.91 8.76
CA LEU A 70 -0.84 11.10 9.96
C LEU A 70 -0.50 10.11 11.09
N GLU A 71 -0.16 8.87 10.75
CA GLU A 71 0.28 7.86 11.72
C GLU A 71 1.62 8.26 12.36
N TYR A 72 2.54 8.80 11.56
CA TYR A 72 3.80 9.34 12.06
C TYR A 72 3.59 10.56 12.96
N GLN A 73 2.79 11.54 12.53
CA GLN A 73 2.46 12.73 13.32
C GLN A 73 1.84 12.35 14.67
N LEU A 74 0.88 11.41 14.67
CA LEU A 74 0.27 10.90 15.89
C LEU A 74 1.32 10.28 16.83
N LYS A 75 2.23 9.44 16.31
CA LYS A 75 3.28 8.83 17.13
C LYS A 75 4.20 9.87 17.73
N VAL A 76 4.67 10.82 16.92
CA VAL A 76 5.54 11.90 17.37
C VAL A 76 4.87 12.68 18.50
N VAL A 77 3.63 13.13 18.32
CA VAL A 77 2.90 13.88 19.36
C VAL A 77 2.77 13.09 20.65
N LEU A 78 2.37 11.81 20.57
CA LEU A 78 2.22 10.97 21.76
C LEU A 78 3.55 10.75 22.50
N PHE A 79 4.64 10.49 21.76
CA PHE A 79 5.96 10.32 22.35
C PHE A 79 6.50 11.61 22.94
N SER A 80 6.27 12.75 22.31
CA SER A 80 6.61 14.06 22.85
C SER A 80 5.86 14.32 24.16
N CYS A 81 4.55 14.05 24.21
CA CYS A 81 3.76 14.16 25.44
C CYS A 81 4.28 13.25 26.56
N ASP A 82 4.58 12.00 26.25
CA ASP A 82 5.09 11.05 27.26
C ASP A 82 6.47 11.44 27.79
N ALA A 83 7.38 11.93 26.92
CA ALA A 83 8.67 12.44 27.33
C ALA A 83 8.54 13.70 28.20
N LEU A 84 7.70 14.65 27.80
CA LEU A 84 7.44 15.91 28.51
C LEU A 84 6.80 15.73 29.90
N LYS A 85 6.08 14.61 30.12
CA LYS A 85 5.60 14.24 31.47
C LYS A 85 6.74 13.82 32.41
N PHE A 86 7.85 13.34 31.86
CA PHE A 86 8.98 12.84 32.65
C PHE A 86 10.01 13.94 32.90
N ALA A 87 10.39 14.66 31.85
CA ALA A 87 11.31 15.78 31.92
C ALA A 87 10.95 16.80 30.85
N TYR A 88 10.95 18.08 31.23
CA TYR A 88 10.77 19.15 30.27
C TYR A 88 11.94 19.18 29.28
N ASP A 89 11.61 19.31 28.00
CA ASP A 89 12.52 19.40 26.88
C ASP A 89 12.02 20.49 25.93
N GLU A 90 12.87 21.49 25.67
CA GLU A 90 12.51 22.67 24.89
C GLU A 90 12.26 22.33 23.41
N ASP A 91 13.00 21.36 22.85
CA ASP A 91 12.84 20.97 21.45
C ASP A 91 11.48 20.27 21.25
N LEU A 92 11.07 19.43 22.21
CA LEU A 92 9.75 18.78 22.19
C LEU A 92 8.60 19.78 22.39
N ASP A 93 8.78 20.79 23.24
CA ASP A 93 7.81 21.88 23.41
C ASP A 93 7.64 22.67 22.10
N GLN A 94 8.75 23.09 21.48
CA GLN A 94 8.72 23.79 20.19
C GLN A 94 8.10 22.92 19.08
N LEU A 95 8.41 21.63 19.04
CA LEU A 95 7.81 20.70 18.09
C LEU A 95 6.28 20.66 18.23
N LEU A 96 5.77 20.53 19.46
CA LEU A 96 4.33 20.52 19.71
C LEU A 96 3.66 21.87 19.43
N THR A 97 4.27 22.97 19.86
CA THR A 97 3.63 24.30 19.83
C THR A 97 3.80 25.02 18.49
N VAL A 98 4.98 24.94 17.87
CA VAL A 98 5.31 25.67 16.64
C VAL A 98 4.98 24.83 15.41
N GLU A 99 5.44 23.57 15.35
CA GLU A 99 5.22 22.74 14.16
C GLU A 99 3.80 22.17 14.10
N TYR A 100 3.29 21.69 15.24
CA TYR A 100 1.95 21.09 15.31
C TYR A 100 0.86 22.06 15.79
N GLY A 101 1.22 23.25 16.28
CA GLY A 101 0.27 24.31 16.62
C GLY A 101 -0.53 24.06 17.91
N PHE A 102 -0.06 23.17 18.78
CA PHE A 102 -0.68 22.93 20.07
C PHE A 102 -0.40 24.06 21.07
N ILE A 103 -1.20 24.12 22.13
CA ILE A 103 -0.99 25.05 23.24
C ILE A 103 -0.43 24.26 24.40
N LEU A 104 0.78 24.64 24.85
CA LEU A 104 1.41 24.08 26.05
C LEU A 104 1.88 25.24 26.95
N ARG A 105 1.25 25.39 28.12
CA ARG A 105 1.60 26.43 29.08
C ARG A 105 2.53 25.86 30.14
N THR A 106 3.73 26.42 30.26
CA THR A 106 4.80 25.93 31.14
C THR A 106 4.91 26.68 32.47
N THR A 107 4.09 27.72 32.67
CA THR A 107 4.18 28.61 33.85
C THR A 107 3.57 28.03 35.13
N ASP A 108 2.65 27.08 35.01
CA ASP A 108 1.96 26.43 36.13
C ASP A 108 1.96 24.92 35.91
N GLU A 109 2.41 24.17 36.90
CA GLU A 109 2.58 22.72 36.80
C GLU A 109 1.25 21.98 36.57
N VAL A 110 0.17 22.40 37.22
CA VAL A 110 -1.15 21.77 37.05
C VAL A 110 -1.65 22.02 35.63
N VAL A 111 -1.57 23.26 35.18
CA VAL A 111 -1.98 23.65 33.81
C VAL A 111 -1.12 22.94 32.76
N TYR A 112 0.18 22.78 33.00
CA TYR A 112 1.09 22.07 32.11
C TYR A 112 0.66 20.62 31.87
N TYR A 113 0.38 19.86 32.93
CA TYR A 113 -0.07 18.48 32.78
C TYR A 113 -1.50 18.37 32.20
N GLU A 114 -2.37 19.33 32.49
CA GLU A 114 -3.69 19.41 31.85
C GLU A 114 -3.59 19.66 30.34
N ASP A 115 -2.70 20.57 29.93
CA ASP A 115 -2.42 20.86 28.52
C ASP A 115 -1.84 19.63 27.80
N ILE A 116 -0.87 18.93 28.40
CA ILE A 116 -0.36 17.66 27.84
C ILE A 116 -1.51 16.65 27.64
N ALA A 117 -2.35 16.45 28.66
CA ALA A 117 -3.48 15.52 28.56
C ALA A 117 -4.54 15.97 27.54
N GLN A 118 -4.65 17.27 27.28
CA GLN A 118 -5.49 17.83 26.23
C GLN A 118 -4.90 17.56 24.84
N ILE A 119 -3.60 17.82 24.64
CA ILE A 119 -2.89 17.52 23.38
C ILE A 119 -3.03 16.05 23.00
N GLU A 120 -2.84 15.13 23.97
CA GLU A 120 -3.04 13.70 23.74
C GLU A 120 -4.47 13.37 23.29
N ARG A 121 -5.46 14.02 23.89
CA ARG A 121 -6.87 13.83 23.52
C ARG A 121 -7.15 14.37 22.12
N GLU A 122 -6.67 15.57 21.80
CA GLU A 122 -6.82 16.22 20.50
C GLU A 122 -6.12 15.43 19.40
N SER A 123 -4.97 14.81 19.69
CA SER A 123 -4.25 13.94 18.74
C SER A 123 -5.09 12.75 18.27
N ASN A 124 -6.13 12.32 19.01
CA ASN A 124 -7.04 11.28 18.54
C ASN A 124 -7.83 11.69 17.29
N ALA A 125 -7.91 12.99 16.96
CA ALA A 125 -8.44 13.45 15.68
C ALA A 125 -7.67 12.84 14.49
N PHE A 126 -6.35 12.62 14.64
CA PHE A 126 -5.55 11.91 13.63
C PHE A 126 -6.05 10.47 13.45
N LYS A 127 -6.36 9.74 14.53
CA LYS A 127 -6.91 8.37 14.45
C LYS A 127 -8.23 8.34 13.69
N VAL A 128 -9.11 9.29 13.95
CA VAL A 128 -10.39 9.40 13.23
C VAL A 128 -10.15 9.64 11.75
N LYS A 129 -9.27 10.59 11.39
CA LYS A 129 -8.94 10.90 10.00
C LYS A 129 -8.30 9.71 9.29
N ILE A 130 -7.36 9.01 9.94
CA ILE A 130 -6.76 7.76 9.45
C ILE A 130 -7.84 6.71 9.19
N GLY A 131 -8.77 6.53 10.13
CA GLY A 131 -9.88 5.59 9.98
C GLY A 131 -10.75 5.86 8.75
N VAL A 132 -11.09 7.14 8.49
CA VAL A 132 -11.82 7.55 7.29
C VAL A 132 -11.01 7.29 6.02
N LEU A 133 -9.73 7.66 6.00
CA LEU A 133 -8.86 7.41 4.85
C LEU A 133 -8.70 5.91 4.55
N LYS A 134 -8.57 5.06 5.58
CA LYS A 134 -8.51 3.60 5.44
C LYS A 134 -9.76 3.01 4.80
N GLN A 135 -10.95 3.62 4.98
CA GLN A 135 -12.17 3.17 4.29
C GLN A 135 -12.13 3.37 2.77
N HIS A 136 -11.26 4.26 2.28
CA HIS A 136 -11.05 4.49 0.86
C HIS A 136 -9.98 3.59 0.24
N LEU A 137 -9.23 2.84 1.05
CA LEU A 137 -8.34 1.79 0.56
C LEU A 137 -9.18 0.55 0.16
N PRO A 138 -8.70 -0.26 -0.81
CA PRO A 138 -9.29 -1.55 -1.10
C PRO A 138 -9.44 -2.35 0.19
N LYS A 139 -10.67 -2.78 0.50
CA LYS A 139 -10.90 -3.63 1.65
C LYS A 139 -10.31 -4.99 1.35
N ILE A 140 -9.42 -5.47 2.20
CA ILE A 140 -9.07 -6.88 2.24
C ILE A 140 -10.32 -7.56 2.81
N GLU A 141 -11.17 -8.09 1.94
CA GLU A 141 -12.31 -8.89 2.39
C GLU A 141 -11.76 -10.13 3.10
N SER A 142 -12.04 -10.25 4.40
CA SER A 142 -11.70 -11.43 5.21
C SER A 142 -12.65 -12.60 4.89
N GLY A 143 -12.83 -12.89 3.61
CA GLY A 143 -13.42 -14.10 3.05
C GLY A 143 -12.32 -15.03 2.53
N GLN A 144 -12.69 -16.24 2.09
CA GLN A 144 -11.79 -17.28 1.56
C GLN A 144 -10.58 -16.69 0.83
N GLN A 145 -9.38 -16.98 1.36
CA GLN A 145 -8.13 -16.46 0.83
C GLN A 145 -7.83 -17.16 -0.50
N TYR A 146 -8.27 -16.56 -1.60
CA TYR A 146 -8.01 -17.06 -2.94
C TYR A 146 -6.51 -16.98 -3.25
N THR A 147 -5.94 -18.09 -3.68
CA THR A 147 -4.58 -18.10 -4.21
C THR A 147 -4.54 -17.45 -5.60
N ILE A 148 -3.36 -17.04 -6.06
CA ILE A 148 -3.18 -16.57 -7.45
C ILE A 148 -3.65 -17.63 -8.46
N ASP A 149 -3.48 -18.91 -8.13
CA ASP A 149 -3.95 -20.01 -8.99
C ASP A 149 -5.48 -20.05 -9.07
N ASP A 150 -6.19 -19.79 -7.96
CA ASP A 150 -7.66 -19.69 -7.95
C ASP A 150 -8.15 -18.50 -8.77
N ILE A 151 -7.43 -17.37 -8.70
CA ILE A 151 -7.72 -16.16 -9.49
C ILE A 151 -7.52 -16.45 -10.99
N MET A 152 -6.40 -17.05 -11.38
CA MET A 152 -6.13 -17.41 -12.78
C MET A 152 -7.10 -18.48 -13.30
N ALA A 153 -7.53 -19.44 -12.46
CA ALA A 153 -8.58 -20.39 -12.81
C ALA A 153 -9.94 -19.71 -13.03
N SER A 154 -10.24 -18.69 -12.22
CA SER A 154 -11.43 -17.85 -12.40
C SER A 154 -11.35 -17.04 -13.69
N TYR A 155 -10.17 -16.54 -14.07
CA TYR A 155 -9.96 -15.88 -15.36
C TYR A 155 -10.24 -16.84 -16.52
N CYS A 156 -9.74 -18.07 -16.46
CA CYS A 156 -10.04 -19.09 -17.48
C CYS A 156 -11.55 -19.32 -17.62
N SER A 157 -12.25 -19.42 -16.49
CA SER A 157 -13.70 -19.65 -16.44
C SER A 157 -14.49 -18.48 -17.04
N ILE A 158 -14.11 -17.25 -16.70
CA ILE A 158 -14.77 -16.04 -17.20
C ILE A 158 -14.48 -15.84 -18.69
N LEU A 159 -13.23 -16.01 -19.12
CA LEU A 159 -12.82 -15.81 -20.51
C LEU A 159 -13.35 -16.91 -21.42
N GLY A 160 -13.49 -18.14 -20.91
CA GLY A 160 -13.98 -19.30 -21.65
C GLY A 160 -12.89 -20.08 -22.38
N PHE A 161 -11.62 -19.86 -22.03
CA PHE A 161 -10.48 -20.61 -22.55
C PHE A 161 -9.40 -20.76 -21.48
N HIS A 162 -8.54 -21.77 -21.65
CA HIS A 162 -7.41 -22.00 -20.75
C HIS A 162 -6.26 -21.06 -21.11
N ILE A 163 -5.79 -20.25 -20.14
CA ILE A 163 -4.73 -19.26 -20.37
C ILE A 163 -3.31 -19.84 -20.37
N GLY A 164 -3.13 -21.12 -20.00
CA GLY A 164 -1.84 -21.82 -19.99
C GLY A 164 -1.36 -22.20 -18.59
N ASP A 165 -0.06 -22.54 -18.47
CA ASP A 165 0.59 -22.83 -17.19
C ASP A 165 0.69 -21.56 -16.33
N PHE A 166 0.00 -21.57 -15.18
CA PHE A 166 -0.06 -20.44 -14.25
C PHE A 166 1.30 -20.03 -13.68
N ASN A 167 2.28 -20.94 -13.65
CA ASN A 167 3.64 -20.62 -13.21
C ASN A 167 4.48 -19.93 -14.29
N ALA A 168 4.03 -19.96 -15.55
CA ALA A 168 4.71 -19.33 -16.68
C ALA A 168 4.01 -18.05 -17.16
N ILE A 169 2.83 -17.71 -16.63
CA ILE A 169 2.14 -16.46 -16.97
C ILE A 169 2.98 -15.28 -16.52
N THR A 170 3.44 -14.49 -17.48
CA THR A 170 4.28 -13.31 -17.24
C THR A 170 3.47 -12.19 -16.59
N TYR A 171 4.16 -11.26 -15.93
CA TYR A 171 3.53 -10.13 -15.26
C TYR A 171 2.60 -9.35 -16.21
N ASN A 172 3.09 -8.99 -17.40
CA ASN A 172 2.28 -8.28 -18.38
C ASN A 172 1.11 -9.10 -18.93
N ALA A 173 1.29 -10.41 -19.12
CA ALA A 173 0.20 -11.30 -19.54
C ALA A 173 -0.91 -11.36 -18.49
N TYR A 174 -0.57 -11.48 -17.19
CA TYR A 174 -1.54 -11.52 -16.09
C TYR A 174 -2.47 -10.29 -16.11
N PHE A 175 -1.92 -9.07 -16.12
CA PHE A 175 -2.71 -7.85 -16.18
C PHE A 175 -3.47 -7.68 -17.51
N GLY A 176 -2.95 -8.25 -18.60
CA GLY A 176 -3.67 -8.35 -19.87
C GLY A 176 -4.96 -9.17 -19.75
N TYR A 177 -4.91 -10.30 -19.04
CA TYR A 177 -6.08 -11.13 -18.77
C TYR A 177 -7.04 -10.46 -17.78
N GLU A 178 -6.52 -9.85 -16.70
CA GLU A 178 -7.33 -9.11 -15.74
C GLU A 178 -8.17 -8.03 -16.43
N LYS A 179 -7.56 -7.25 -17.33
CA LYS A 179 -8.26 -6.22 -18.10
C LYS A 179 -9.40 -6.79 -18.94
N GLN A 180 -9.18 -7.93 -19.60
CA GLN A 180 -10.21 -8.60 -20.41
C GLN A 180 -11.34 -9.15 -19.54
N VAL A 181 -11.01 -9.73 -18.39
CA VAL A 181 -11.99 -10.22 -17.41
C VAL A 181 -12.85 -9.08 -16.89
N ASN A 182 -12.23 -7.98 -16.47
CA ASN A 182 -12.95 -6.78 -16.00
C ASN A 182 -13.87 -6.21 -17.09
N ALA A 183 -13.42 -6.14 -18.34
CA ALA A 183 -14.24 -5.71 -19.46
C ALA A 183 -15.45 -6.64 -19.71
N LYS A 184 -15.28 -7.96 -19.57
CA LYS A 184 -16.35 -8.94 -19.73
C LYS A 184 -17.37 -8.87 -18.59
N ILE A 185 -16.91 -8.72 -17.34
CA ILE A 185 -17.77 -8.50 -16.17
C ILE A 185 -18.59 -7.22 -16.33
N GLU A 186 -17.96 -6.12 -16.72
CA GLU A 186 -18.63 -4.84 -17.02
C GLU A 186 -19.71 -4.99 -18.10
N ALA A 187 -19.42 -5.72 -19.18
CA ALA A 187 -20.37 -5.97 -20.25
C ALA A 187 -21.58 -6.78 -19.76
N ILE A 188 -21.36 -7.82 -18.95
CA ILE A 188 -22.43 -8.63 -18.35
C ILE A 188 -23.32 -7.77 -17.45
N LYS A 189 -22.72 -6.97 -16.55
CA LYS A 189 -23.45 -6.06 -15.65
C LYS A 189 -24.33 -5.07 -16.42
N LYS A 190 -23.83 -4.52 -17.53
CA LYS A 190 -24.59 -3.62 -18.42
C LYS A 190 -25.77 -4.32 -19.10
N GLN A 191 -25.60 -5.56 -19.53
CA GLN A 191 -26.68 -6.34 -20.13
C GLN A 191 -27.79 -6.68 -19.12
N GLU A 192 -27.43 -7.03 -17.88
CA GLU A 192 -28.40 -7.33 -16.82
C GLU A 192 -29.22 -6.10 -16.38
N THR A 193 -28.60 -4.92 -16.33
CA THR A 193 -29.31 -3.66 -16.05
C THR A 193 -30.22 -3.24 -17.20
N THR A 194 -29.88 -3.57 -18.45
CA THR A 194 -30.72 -3.27 -19.61
C THR A 194 -31.92 -4.21 -19.73
N LYS A 195 -31.80 -5.48 -19.30
CA LYS A 195 -32.92 -6.45 -19.26
C LYS A 195 -33.93 -6.20 -18.13
N LYS A 196 -33.59 -5.38 -17.13
CA LYS A 196 -34.45 -5.03 -16.00
C LYS A 196 -35.25 -3.72 -16.21
N LYS A 197 -35.08 -3.06 -17.35
CA LYS A 197 -35.91 -1.93 -17.81
C LYS A 197 -36.83 -2.39 -18.92
#